data_AF-R6LYY5-F1
#
_entry.id   AF-R6LYY5-F1
#
_cell.length_a   1.000
_cell.length_b   1.000
_cell.length_c   1.000
_cell.angle_alpha   90.00
_cell.angle_beta   90.00
_cell.angle_gamma   90.00
#
_symmetry.space_group_name_H-M   'P 1'
#
loop_
_entity.id
_entity.type
_entity.pdbx_description
1 polymer ?
#
loop_
_entity_poly.entity_id
_entity_poly.type
_entity_poly.pdbx_seq_one_letter_code
_entity_poly.pdbx_strand_id
1 'polypeptide(L)'
;MDLLYEAASAWQELTAFTYRITYGKRGVLHTITLKFEVSEFCHLAGFQYMNDIVLPFRFSHAKAVDAALTGRITQAHIAKSENWEAIKERLTAITKLRQALDTSFSVYKFNPGVLP
;
A
#
# COMPACT_ATOMS: atom_id res chain seq x y z
N MET A 1 14.84 10.27 1.82
CA MET A 1 13.50 10.54 1.27
C MET A 1 12.49 10.40 2.39
N ASP A 2 11.27 10.92 2.24
CA ASP A 2 10.22 10.75 3.24
C ASP A 2 9.39 9.48 2.96
N LEU A 3 8.68 8.98 3.97
CA LEU A 3 7.94 7.72 3.93
C LEU A 3 6.81 7.75 2.89
N LEU A 4 6.21 8.92 2.66
CA LEU A 4 5.17 9.10 1.64
C LEU A 4 5.74 8.84 0.24
N TYR A 5 6.87 9.46 -0.08
CA TYR A 5 7.56 9.24 -1.35
C TYR A 5 7.95 7.77 -1.53
N GLU A 6 8.54 7.17 -0.49
CA GLU A 6 8.95 5.75 -0.52
C GLU A 6 7.76 4.82 -0.77
N ALA A 7 6.64 5.03 -0.09
CA ALA A 7 5.42 4.26 -0.28
C ALA A 7 4.82 4.45 -1.68
N ALA A 8 4.81 5.67 -2.21
CA ALA A 8 4.32 5.95 -3.57
C ALA A 8 5.21 5.31 -4.63
N SER A 9 6.53 5.36 -4.46
CA SER A 9 7.51 4.70 -5.35
C SER A 9 7.34 3.19 -5.31
N ALA A 10 7.23 2.61 -4.11
CA ALA A 10 6.97 1.19 -3.93
C ALA A 10 5.65 0.77 -4.59
N TRP A 11 4.59 1.58 -4.46
CA TRP A 11 3.31 1.29 -5.11
C TRP A 11 3.41 1.36 -6.64
N GLN A 12 4.10 2.36 -7.19
CA GLN A 12 4.33 2.46 -8.63
C GLN A 12 5.02 1.20 -9.18
N GLU A 13 6.04 0.71 -8.49
CA GLU A 13 6.70 -0.55 -8.85
C GLU A 13 5.76 -1.76 -8.75
N LEU A 14 5.00 -1.90 -7.64
CA LEU A 14 4.04 -2.99 -7.46
C LEU A 14 3.04 -3.06 -8.62
N THR A 15 2.57 -1.91 -9.10
CA THR A 15 1.60 -1.84 -10.22
C THR A 15 2.19 -2.23 -11.57
N ALA A 16 3.52 -2.30 -11.71
CA ALA A 16 4.17 -2.72 -12.94
C ALA A 16 4.13 -4.25 -13.14
N PHE A 17 3.77 -5.02 -12.09
CA PHE A 17 3.81 -6.47 -12.12
C PHE A 17 2.47 -7.10 -11.71
N THR A 18 2.25 -8.33 -12.16
CA THR A 18 1.25 -9.24 -11.58
C THR A 18 1.99 -10.39 -10.92
N TYR A 19 1.82 -10.54 -9.61
CA TYR A 19 2.51 -11.57 -8.85
C TYR A 19 1.65 -12.83 -8.83
N ARG A 20 2.22 -13.95 -9.28
CA ARG A 20 1.57 -15.26 -9.25
C ARG A 20 2.33 -16.18 -8.29
N ILE A 21 1.76 -16.39 -7.12
CA ILE A 21 2.33 -17.23 -6.07
C ILE A 21 1.66 -18.59 -6.13
N THR A 22 2.45 -19.64 -6.33
CA THR A 22 1.93 -21.01 -6.46
C THR A 22 2.47 -21.85 -5.30
N TYR A 23 1.60 -22.58 -4.60
CA TYR A 23 2.01 -23.43 -3.48
C TYR A 23 1.23 -24.75 -3.46
N GLY A 24 1.89 -25.82 -3.02
CA GLY A 24 1.28 -27.14 -2.84
C GLY A 24 0.81 -27.35 -1.41
N LYS A 25 -0.41 -27.87 -1.22
CA LYS A 25 -0.91 -28.30 0.10
C LYS A 25 -1.79 -29.53 -0.04
N ARG A 26 -1.50 -30.58 0.74
CA ARG A 26 -2.26 -31.86 0.74
C ARG A 26 -2.44 -32.45 -0.68
N GLY A 27 -1.39 -32.42 -1.49
CA GLY A 27 -1.41 -32.94 -2.86
C GLY A 27 -2.14 -32.06 -3.89
N VAL A 28 -2.65 -30.89 -3.49
CA VAL A 28 -3.34 -29.94 -4.38
C VAL A 28 -2.49 -28.70 -4.58
N LEU A 29 -2.40 -28.24 -5.83
CA LEU A 29 -1.74 -26.99 -6.20
C LEU A 29 -2.72 -25.83 -6.05
N HIS A 30 -2.30 -24.77 -5.38
CA HIS A 30 -3.05 -23.54 -5.21
C HIS A 30 -2.31 -22.38 -5.84
N THR A 31 -3.04 -21.38 -6.33
CA THR A 31 -2.48 -20.15 -6.89
C THR A 31 -3.11 -18.94 -6.21
N ILE A 32 -2.28 -17.99 -5.79
CA ILE A 32 -2.67 -16.65 -5.36
C ILE A 32 -2.16 -15.68 -6.42
N THR A 33 -3.05 -14.87 -6.97
CA THR A 33 -2.70 -13.82 -7.93
C THR A 33 -2.88 -12.47 -7.24
N LEU A 34 -1.80 -11.69 -7.14
CA LEU A 34 -1.84 -10.32 -6.66
C LEU A 34 -1.66 -9.38 -7.84
N LYS A 35 -2.62 -8.47 -8.01
CA LYS A 35 -2.57 -7.39 -8.97
C LYS A 35 -2.84 -6.09 -8.24
N PHE A 36 -2.04 -5.08 -8.54
CA PHE A 36 -2.12 -3.76 -7.93
C PHE A 36 -2.59 -2.75 -8.97
N GLU A 37 -3.40 -1.79 -8.54
CA GLU A 37 -3.88 -0.70 -9.39
C GLU A 37 -3.47 0.65 -8.81
N VAL A 38 -3.09 1.59 -9.67
CA VAL A 38 -2.63 2.92 -9.25
C VAL A 38 -3.71 3.67 -8.47
N SER A 39 -4.99 3.49 -8.84
CA SER A 39 -6.15 4.09 -8.17
C SER A 39 -6.34 3.60 -6.73
N GLU A 40 -5.87 2.40 -6.39
CA GLU A 40 -6.01 1.83 -5.05
C GLU A 40 -5.05 2.46 -4.03
N PHE A 41 -4.01 3.16 -4.50
CA PHE A 41 -3.02 3.78 -3.61
C PHE A 41 -3.68 4.74 -2.60
N CYS A 42 -4.60 5.58 -3.06
CA CYS A 42 -5.30 6.55 -2.21
C CYS A 42 -5.99 5.86 -1.02
N HIS A 43 -6.66 4.74 -1.29
CA HIS A 43 -7.37 3.97 -0.28
C HIS A 43 -6.43 3.25 0.68
N LEU A 44 -5.40 2.63 0.14
CA LEU A 44 -4.46 1.82 0.93
C LEU A 44 -3.54 2.69 1.78
N ALA A 45 -3.09 3.84 1.27
CA ALA A 45 -2.38 4.86 2.02
C ALA A 45 -3.26 5.55 3.09
N GLY A 46 -4.60 5.35 3.05
CA GLY A 46 -5.52 5.87 4.06
C GLY A 46 -5.89 7.33 3.86
N PHE A 47 -5.79 7.85 2.63
CA PHE A 47 -6.05 9.26 2.37
C PHE A 47 -7.52 9.66 2.54
N GLN A 48 -8.47 8.72 2.45
CA GLN A 48 -9.88 8.98 2.75
C GLN A 48 -10.16 9.38 4.20
N TYR A 49 -9.18 9.20 5.10
CA TYR A 49 -9.31 9.57 6.51
C TYR A 49 -8.80 10.99 6.79
N MET A 50 -8.11 11.64 5.84
CA MET A 50 -7.58 13.00 5.98
C MET A 50 -8.66 14.08 5.73
N ASN A 51 -9.79 13.98 6.42
CA ASN A 51 -10.89 14.93 6.28
C ASN A 51 -10.73 16.17 7.17
N ASP A 52 -9.77 16.14 8.09
CA ASP A 52 -9.45 17.16 9.08
C ASP A 52 -8.41 18.19 8.58
N ILE A 53 -7.77 17.93 7.44
CA ILE A 53 -6.79 18.82 6.82
C ILE A 53 -7.21 19.22 5.41
N VAL A 54 -6.95 20.48 5.05
CA VAL A 54 -7.14 20.97 3.68
C VAL A 54 -5.89 20.63 2.87
N LEU A 55 -6.03 19.79 1.85
CA LEU A 55 -4.93 19.50 0.92
C LEU A 55 -4.61 20.72 0.05
N PRO A 56 -3.34 20.94 -0.32
CA PRO A 56 -2.92 22.12 -1.10
C PRO A 56 -3.56 22.16 -2.50
N PHE A 57 -4.02 21.02 -3.00
CA PHE A 57 -4.76 20.91 -4.25
C PHE A 57 -5.65 19.66 -4.23
N ARG A 58 -6.64 19.61 -5.11
CA ARG A 58 -7.47 18.42 -5.32
C ARG A 58 -6.84 17.51 -6.38
N PHE A 59 -6.80 16.22 -6.11
CA PHE A 59 -6.39 15.19 -7.06
C PHE A 59 -7.36 14.01 -7.02
N SER A 60 -7.49 13.32 -8.15
CA SER A 60 -8.22 12.05 -8.22
C SER A 60 -7.39 10.93 -7.59
N HIS A 61 -8.02 9.83 -7.18
CA HIS A 61 -7.32 8.65 -6.64
C HIS A 61 -6.23 8.13 -7.59
N ALA A 62 -6.51 8.09 -8.90
CA ALA A 62 -5.54 7.69 -9.93
C ALA A 62 -4.31 8.62 -10.07
N LYS A 63 -4.36 9.81 -9.46
CA LYS A 63 -3.27 10.80 -9.46
C LYS A 63 -2.56 10.89 -8.11
N ALA A 64 -2.96 10.12 -7.11
CA ALA A 64 -2.39 10.17 -5.77
C ALA A 64 -0.91 9.76 -5.74
N VAL A 65 -0.52 8.74 -6.53
CA VAL A 65 0.89 8.33 -6.67
C VAL A 65 1.72 9.45 -7.32
N ASP A 66 1.25 10.00 -8.44
CA ASP A 66 1.90 11.13 -9.13
C ASP A 66 2.05 12.35 -8.21
N ALA A 67 1.00 12.69 -7.46
CA ALA A 67 1.00 13.77 -6.49
C ALA A 67 2.12 13.62 -5.45
N ALA A 68 2.29 12.41 -4.91
CA ALA A 68 3.31 12.11 -3.91
C ALA A 68 4.72 12.13 -4.51
N LEU A 69 4.92 11.50 -5.67
CA LEU A 69 6.22 11.44 -6.34
C LEU A 69 6.71 12.80 -6.84
N THR A 70 5.78 13.67 -7.27
CA THR A 70 6.10 15.04 -7.72
C THR A 70 6.22 16.04 -6.57
N GLY A 71 5.96 15.62 -5.32
CA GLY A 71 5.99 16.48 -4.14
C GLY A 71 4.84 17.49 -4.07
N ARG A 72 3.81 17.36 -4.92
CA ARG A 72 2.61 18.21 -4.85
C ARG A 72 1.83 17.98 -3.54
N ILE A 73 1.89 16.76 -3.01
CA ILE A 73 1.53 16.43 -1.62
C ILE A 73 2.80 15.95 -0.91
N THR A 74 3.05 16.46 0.29
CA THR A 74 4.25 16.16 1.06
C THR A 74 3.89 15.47 2.36
N GLN A 75 4.82 14.67 2.90
CA GLN A 75 4.63 14.04 4.20
C GLN A 75 4.35 15.09 5.29
N ALA A 76 5.11 16.20 5.28
CA ALA A 76 4.94 17.28 6.25
C ALA A 76 3.53 17.89 6.25
N HIS A 77 2.82 17.84 5.13
CA HIS A 77 1.44 18.31 5.06
C HIS A 77 0.46 17.28 5.62
N ILE A 78 0.57 16.02 5.19
CA ILE A 78 -0.33 14.95 5.66
C ILE A 78 -0.11 14.59 7.14
N ALA A 79 1.10 14.81 7.67
CA ALA A 79 1.42 14.57 9.07
C ALA A 79 0.75 15.56 10.04
N LYS A 80 0.09 16.61 9.53
CA LYS A 80 -0.75 17.50 10.33
C LYS A 80 -2.11 16.90 10.65
N SER A 81 -2.51 15.82 9.97
CA SER A 81 -3.78 15.17 10.23
C SER A 81 -3.76 14.46 11.58
N GLU A 82 -4.88 14.50 12.30
CA GLU A 82 -5.13 13.71 13.50
C GLU A 82 -5.00 12.19 13.22
N ASN A 83 -5.19 11.78 11.97
CA ASN A 83 -5.07 10.40 11.51
C ASN A 83 -3.63 10.02 11.07
N TRP A 84 -2.64 10.87 11.30
CA TRP A 84 -1.28 10.67 10.80
C TRP A 84 -0.67 9.33 11.20
N GLU A 85 -0.78 8.90 12.46
CA GLU A 85 -0.17 7.62 12.87
C GLU A 85 -0.80 6.42 12.13
N ALA A 86 -2.12 6.42 11.91
CA ALA A 86 -2.79 5.38 11.12
C ALA A 86 -2.36 5.41 9.63
N ILE A 87 -2.17 6.60 9.06
CA ILE A 87 -1.66 6.76 7.68
C ILE A 87 -0.22 6.27 7.59
N LYS A 88 0.63 6.64 8.55
CA LYS A 88 2.03 6.24 8.62
C LYS A 88 2.20 4.72 8.73
N GLU A 89 1.37 4.04 9.53
CA GLU A 89 1.34 2.57 9.58
C GLU A 89 1.03 1.96 8.22
N ARG A 90 0.06 2.52 7.50
CA ARG A 90 -0.32 2.07 6.15
C ARG A 90 0.78 2.30 5.12
N LEU A 91 1.40 3.48 5.11
CA LEU A 91 2.54 3.76 4.24
C LEU A 91 3.71 2.80 4.52
N THR A 92 3.97 2.51 5.80
CA THR A 92 4.97 1.52 6.22
C THR A 92 4.60 0.10 5.76
N ALA A 93 3.32 -0.26 5.81
CA ALA A 93 2.86 -1.56 5.33
C ALA A 93 3.06 -1.71 3.82
N ILE A 94 2.84 -0.64 3.04
CA ILE A 94 3.09 -0.62 1.59
C ILE A 94 4.57 -0.84 1.28
N THR A 95 5.48 -0.12 1.94
CA THR A 95 6.92 -0.27 1.70
C THR A 95 7.40 -1.68 2.09
N LYS A 96 6.94 -2.20 3.24
CA LYS A 96 7.24 -3.57 3.67
C LYS A 96 6.65 -4.64 2.75
N LEU A 97 5.45 -4.44 2.21
CA LEU A 97 4.83 -5.37 1.26
C LEU A 97 5.68 -5.50 0.00
N ARG A 98 6.13 -4.37 -0.57
CA ARG A 98 7.02 -4.34 -1.73
C ARG A 98 8.31 -5.13 -1.48
N GLN A 99 8.94 -4.92 -0.33
CA GLN A 99 10.16 -5.63 0.07
C GLN A 99 9.92 -7.13 0.30
N ALA A 100 8.81 -7.49 0.93
CA ALA A 100 8.47 -8.88 1.20
C ALA A 100 8.27 -9.68 -0.09
N LEU A 101 7.67 -9.09 -1.13
CA LEU A 101 7.46 -9.75 -2.42
C LEU A 101 8.74 -10.01 -3.23
N ASP A 102 9.85 -9.31 -2.93
CA ASP A 102 11.16 -9.50 -3.58
C ASP A 102 12.07 -10.49 -2.85
N THR A 103 11.61 -11.05 -1.73
CA THR A 103 12.39 -11.97 -0.90
C THR A 103 11.67 -13.29 -0.72
N SER A 104 12.35 -14.29 -0.14
CA SER A 104 11.70 -15.54 0.23
C SER A 104 10.71 -15.31 1.37
N PHE A 105 9.46 -15.74 1.19
CA PHE A 105 8.42 -15.63 2.22
C PHE A 105 7.61 -16.93 2.38
N SER A 106 6.95 -17.05 3.52
CA SER A 106 6.04 -18.15 3.85
C SER A 106 4.59 -17.73 3.71
N VAL A 107 3.74 -18.63 3.21
CA VAL A 107 2.29 -18.40 3.09
C VAL A 107 1.55 -19.13 4.20
N TYR A 108 0.82 -18.38 5.03
CA TYR A 108 -0.02 -18.93 6.08
C TYR A 108 -1.50 -18.75 5.71
N LYS A 109 -2.30 -19.81 5.89
CA LYS A 109 -3.76 -19.75 5.77
C LYS A 109 -4.36 -19.79 7.18
N PHE A 110 -4.93 -18.66 7.60
CA PHE A 110 -5.66 -18.57 8.86
C PHE A 110 -7.07 -19.14 8.69
N ASN A 111 -7.53 -19.91 9.69
CA ASN A 111 -8.90 -20.39 9.76
C ASN A 111 -9.64 -19.58 10.83
N PRO A 112 -10.59 -18.70 10.46
CA PRO A 112 -11.27 -17.84 11.42
C PRO A 112 -12.06 -18.63 12.49
N GLY A 113 -12.46 -19.88 12.23
CA GLY A 113 -13.13 -20.72 13.23
C GLY A 113 -12.19 -21.40 14.26
N VAL A 114 -10.88 -21.16 14.18
CA VAL A 114 -9.84 -21.75 15.05
C VAL A 114 -8.93 -20.67 15.65
N LEU A 115 -9.14 -19.41 15.28
CA LEU A 115 -8.49 -18.28 15.95
C LEU A 115 -9.23 -18.01 17.28
N PRO A 116 -8.51 -17.60 18.34
CA PRO A 116 -9.13 -17.26 19.62
C PRO A 116 -10.13 -16.12 19.51
#